data_AF-A0A484B3J5-F1
#
_entry.id   AF-A0A484B3J5-F1
#
_cell.length_a   1.000
_cell.length_b   1.000
_cell.length_c   1.000
_cell.angle_alpha   90.00
_cell.angle_beta   90.00
_cell.angle_gamma   90.00
#
_symmetry.space_group_name_H-M   'P 1'
#
loop_
_entity.id
_entity.type
_entity.pdbx_description
1 polymer ?
#
loop_
_entity_poly.entity_id
_entity_poly.type
_entity_poly.pdbx_seq_one_letter_code
_entity_poly.pdbx_strand_id
1 'polypeptide(L)'
;MLPLPSIDQDLRCPGFCDCRFPSCIDVANHKGNIPDLVTCRCGEDSGNGLEWQWHHTEDSDAQVIGRDIVFHPTYSQGTAIVRGEQPLQQDKVHFWEMRIITVLAGTDVMFGIGTDNVNLKQFKFHFVSALGTNAQSWGYSYNGKIQHCGEQLPYGQKFSQGCLVGIYLDRTRGHLEFFLNRRSLGVAYTNIPTDPHVKIYPMVCSTAAKSVIRLINSTSQAATLQLRAFESLAKQPQKLDELRQMPGLKRIMQSYWFLAPPVRYSRCSTNLDLDLCDEAVLSSSKLRLGRKQKYRETDDVNIDEDLYANAHKIPVRRNDSGDEEYVSSIHEFCDEYFHYLL
;
A
#
# COMPACT_ATOMS: atom_id res chain seq x y z
N MET A 1 10.17 -18.74 34.18
CA MET A 1 10.20 -17.33 33.77
C MET A 1 10.30 -17.29 32.26
N LEU A 2 9.24 -16.86 31.58
CA LEU A 2 9.31 -16.61 30.13
C LEU A 2 10.18 -15.35 29.94
N PRO A 3 11.04 -15.30 28.91
CA PRO A 3 11.82 -14.10 28.63
C PRO A 3 10.87 -12.96 28.28
N LEU A 4 11.07 -11.81 28.94
CA LEU A 4 10.38 -10.57 28.57
C LEU A 4 10.69 -10.27 27.09
N PRO A 5 9.66 -9.99 26.27
CA PRO A 5 9.90 -9.58 24.90
C PRO A 5 10.74 -8.29 24.90
N SER A 6 11.75 -8.23 24.02
CA SER A 6 12.52 -7.01 23.78
C SER A 6 11.57 -5.90 23.31
N ILE A 7 11.76 -4.67 23.78
CA ILE A 7 10.93 -3.47 23.48
C ILE A 7 10.64 -3.26 21.97
N ASP A 8 11.44 -3.83 21.06
CA ASP A 8 11.23 -3.75 19.60
C ASP A 8 10.18 -4.76 19.06
N GLN A 9 9.72 -5.72 19.86
CA GLN A 9 8.60 -6.63 19.52
C GLN A 9 7.23 -5.98 19.74
N ASP A 10 7.11 -5.02 20.65
CA ASP A 10 5.84 -4.36 20.99
C ASP A 10 5.36 -3.35 19.92
N LEU A 11 6.21 -3.02 18.92
CA LEU A 11 5.89 -2.06 17.86
C LEU A 11 5.43 -2.70 16.54
N ARG A 12 5.33 -4.03 16.46
CA ARG A 12 4.89 -4.72 15.24
C ARG A 12 3.44 -5.12 15.35
N CYS A 13 2.69 -4.90 14.28
CA CYS A 13 1.32 -5.36 14.18
C CYS A 13 1.26 -6.89 14.40
N PRO A 14 0.34 -7.38 15.25
CA PRO A 14 0.16 -8.81 15.45
C PRO A 14 -0.32 -9.49 14.16
N GLY A 15 -0.14 -10.81 14.10
CA GLY A 15 -0.66 -11.62 13.00
C GLY A 15 -2.19 -11.52 12.89
N PHE A 16 -2.72 -11.78 11.70
CA PHE A 16 -4.16 -11.74 11.45
C PHE A 16 -4.96 -12.81 12.25
N CYS A 17 -4.30 -13.89 12.68
CA CYS A 17 -4.88 -14.94 13.51
C CYS A 17 -3.83 -15.60 14.39
N ASP A 18 -4.29 -16.44 15.32
CA ASP A 18 -3.45 -17.17 16.29
C ASP A 18 -2.90 -18.50 15.76
N CYS A 19 -3.01 -18.75 14.44
CA CYS A 19 -2.50 -19.98 13.88
C CYS A 19 -0.97 -20.03 13.95
N ARG A 20 -0.42 -21.23 14.14
CA ARG A 20 1.02 -21.44 14.15
C ARG A 20 1.60 -21.22 12.74
N PHE A 21 2.64 -20.40 12.67
CA PHE A 21 3.48 -20.24 11.49
C PHE A 21 4.86 -20.89 11.74
N PRO A 22 5.61 -21.25 10.67
CA PRO A 22 6.92 -21.87 10.82
C PRO A 22 7.90 -20.89 11.46
N SER A 23 8.65 -21.38 12.45
CA SER A 23 9.76 -20.62 13.04
C SER A 23 10.96 -20.56 12.08
N CYS A 24 11.92 -19.68 12.34
CA CYS A 24 13.17 -19.65 11.57
C CYS A 24 13.90 -21.00 11.56
N ILE A 25 13.79 -21.76 12.67
CA ILE A 25 14.39 -23.10 12.80
C ILE A 25 13.66 -24.11 11.90
N ASP A 26 12.33 -24.07 11.87
CA ASP A 26 11.52 -24.92 11.00
C ASP A 26 11.88 -24.67 9.52
N VAL A 27 11.96 -23.39 9.12
CA VAL A 27 12.34 -22.98 7.75
C VAL A 27 13.78 -23.37 7.39
N ALA A 28 14.72 -23.25 8.33
CA ALA A 28 16.12 -23.59 8.09
C ALA A 28 16.32 -25.09 7.85
N ASN A 29 15.64 -25.94 8.62
CA ASN A 29 15.77 -27.39 8.59
C ASN A 29 14.90 -28.07 7.53
N HIS A 30 13.93 -27.36 6.95
CA HIS A 30 13.03 -27.92 5.96
C HIS A 30 13.73 -28.13 4.61
N LYS A 31 13.61 -29.35 4.07
CA LYS A 31 14.19 -29.75 2.78
C LYS A 31 13.20 -29.67 1.60
N GLY A 32 11.91 -29.49 1.88
CA GLY A 32 10.85 -29.37 0.88
C GLY A 32 10.45 -27.92 0.61
N ASN A 33 9.23 -27.72 0.09
CA ASN A 33 8.68 -26.39 -0.15
C ASN A 33 8.25 -25.77 1.19
N ILE A 34 8.89 -24.67 1.58
CA ILE A 34 8.57 -23.92 2.81
C ILE A 34 7.06 -23.63 2.97
N PRO A 35 6.30 -23.28 1.92
CA PRO A 35 4.86 -23.03 2.07
C PRO A 35 4.03 -24.23 2.55
N ASP A 36 4.54 -25.47 2.42
CA ASP A 36 3.87 -26.69 2.91
C ASP A 36 3.84 -26.76 4.45
N LEU A 37 4.72 -26.00 5.12
CA LEU A 37 4.73 -25.88 6.58
C LEU A 37 3.52 -25.09 7.12
N VAL A 38 2.77 -24.39 6.27
CA VAL A 38 1.63 -23.55 6.68
C VAL A 38 0.29 -24.21 6.39
N THR A 39 -0.33 -24.69 7.45
CA THR A 39 -1.70 -25.23 7.44
C THR A 39 -2.77 -24.15 7.61
N CYS A 40 -2.40 -22.94 8.03
CA CYS A 40 -3.34 -21.85 8.21
C CYS A 40 -4.02 -21.44 6.89
N ARG A 41 -5.34 -21.23 6.95
CA ARG A 41 -6.17 -20.72 5.85
C ARG A 41 -7.03 -19.50 6.24
N CYS A 42 -6.81 -18.94 7.44
CA CYS A 42 -7.56 -17.75 7.89
C CYS A 42 -7.38 -16.58 6.91
N GLY A 43 -8.47 -15.93 6.52
CA GLY A 43 -8.47 -14.81 5.59
C GLY A 43 -8.59 -15.22 4.11
N GLU A 44 -8.34 -16.49 3.77
CA GLU A 44 -8.44 -16.98 2.38
C GLU A 44 -9.88 -17.17 1.89
N ASP A 45 -10.87 -16.99 2.77
CA ASP A 45 -12.30 -17.19 2.53
C ASP A 45 -13.05 -15.96 2.00
N SER A 46 -12.43 -14.78 2.04
CA SER A 46 -13.14 -13.50 1.88
C SER A 46 -13.03 -12.89 0.48
N GLY A 47 -12.33 -13.54 -0.45
CA GLY A 47 -11.98 -13.00 -1.76
C GLY A 47 -12.84 -13.51 -2.92
N ASN A 48 -12.89 -12.72 -4.01
CA ASN A 48 -13.55 -13.10 -5.28
C ASN A 48 -12.63 -13.93 -6.20
N GLY A 49 -11.55 -14.48 -5.67
CA GLY A 49 -10.60 -15.32 -6.40
C GLY A 49 -9.30 -14.61 -6.78
N LEU A 50 -8.64 -15.17 -7.80
CA LEU A 50 -7.37 -14.68 -8.33
C LEU A 50 -7.53 -14.32 -9.80
N GLU A 51 -7.67 -13.04 -10.11
CA GLU A 51 -7.73 -12.55 -11.50
C GLU A 51 -6.36 -12.51 -12.17
N TRP A 52 -5.29 -12.40 -11.39
CA TRP A 52 -3.92 -12.46 -11.86
C TRP A 52 -3.03 -13.20 -10.87
N GLN A 53 -1.88 -13.65 -11.37
CA GLN A 53 -0.84 -14.35 -10.60
C GLN A 53 0.52 -13.68 -10.79
N TRP A 54 1.49 -14.07 -9.96
CA TRP A 54 2.88 -13.60 -10.07
C TRP A 54 3.53 -14.13 -11.34
N HIS A 55 4.39 -13.31 -11.93
CA HIS A 55 5.17 -13.70 -13.11
C HIS A 55 6.24 -14.72 -12.71
N HIS A 56 6.27 -15.85 -13.41
CA HIS A 56 7.29 -16.87 -13.20
C HIS A 56 8.55 -16.54 -14.01
N THR A 57 9.71 -16.56 -13.36
CA THR A 57 11.01 -16.34 -14.03
C THR A 57 12.01 -17.36 -13.51
N GLU A 58 12.71 -18.04 -14.41
CA GLU A 58 13.66 -19.10 -14.06
C GLU A 58 15.00 -18.54 -13.53
N ASP A 59 15.36 -17.31 -13.91
CA ASP A 59 16.64 -16.66 -13.59
C ASP A 59 16.59 -15.64 -12.43
N SER A 60 15.54 -15.66 -11.61
CA SER A 60 15.40 -14.74 -10.47
C SER A 60 15.88 -15.37 -9.16
N ASP A 61 16.38 -14.53 -8.24
CA ASP A 61 16.62 -14.92 -6.84
C ASP A 61 15.30 -15.06 -6.06
N ALA A 62 14.22 -15.42 -6.74
CA ALA A 62 12.89 -15.67 -6.23
C ALA A 62 12.24 -16.76 -7.08
N GLN A 63 11.54 -17.68 -6.43
CA GLN A 63 10.80 -18.77 -7.07
C GLN A 63 9.31 -18.56 -6.85
N VAL A 64 8.52 -18.61 -7.93
CA VAL A 64 7.06 -18.51 -7.86
C VAL A 64 6.45 -19.91 -7.96
N ILE A 65 5.73 -20.33 -6.93
CA ILE A 65 5.06 -21.64 -6.87
C ILE A 65 3.57 -21.41 -6.60
N GLY A 66 2.77 -21.45 -7.67
CA GLY A 66 1.34 -21.16 -7.58
C GLY A 66 1.08 -19.73 -7.07
N ARG A 67 0.63 -19.61 -5.81
CA ARG A 67 0.33 -18.33 -5.15
C ARG A 67 1.51 -17.78 -4.35
N ASP A 68 2.53 -18.59 -4.13
CA ASP A 68 3.62 -18.30 -3.20
C ASP A 68 4.85 -17.81 -3.94
N ILE A 69 5.45 -16.75 -3.41
CA ILE A 69 6.79 -16.30 -3.79
C ILE A 69 7.75 -16.74 -2.69
N VAL A 70 8.76 -17.54 -3.04
CA VAL A 70 9.89 -17.89 -2.18
C VAL A 70 11.09 -17.08 -2.61
N PHE A 71 11.41 -16.03 -1.88
CA PHE A 71 12.60 -15.22 -2.14
C PHE A 71 13.85 -15.91 -1.57
N HIS A 72 14.93 -15.85 -2.34
CA HIS A 72 16.27 -16.30 -1.96
C HIS A 72 16.24 -17.71 -1.33
N PRO A 73 15.79 -18.76 -2.06
CA PRO A 73 15.53 -20.08 -1.50
C PRO A 73 16.77 -20.76 -0.92
N THR A 74 17.96 -20.43 -1.43
CA THR A 74 19.25 -20.97 -0.94
C THR A 74 19.93 -19.99 0.01
N TYR A 75 20.28 -18.81 -0.48
CA TYR A 75 20.89 -17.71 0.29
C TYR A 75 20.58 -16.38 -0.38
N SER A 76 20.68 -15.29 0.37
CA SER A 76 20.46 -13.94 -0.15
C SER A 76 21.76 -13.28 -0.56
N GLN A 77 21.80 -12.70 -1.75
CA GLN A 77 22.94 -11.94 -2.29
C GLN A 77 22.63 -10.46 -2.55
N GLY A 78 21.37 -10.07 -2.38
CA GLY A 78 20.90 -8.73 -2.68
C GLY A 78 19.39 -8.64 -2.55
N THR A 79 18.78 -7.82 -3.40
CA THR A 79 17.33 -7.59 -3.39
C THR A 79 16.70 -8.19 -4.64
N ALA A 80 15.75 -9.09 -4.43
CA ALA A 80 14.95 -9.69 -5.49
C ALA A 80 13.62 -8.95 -5.60
N ILE A 81 13.15 -8.71 -6.83
CA ILE A 81 11.86 -8.09 -7.13
C ILE A 81 11.04 -9.06 -7.98
N VAL A 82 9.79 -9.31 -7.57
CA VAL A 82 8.81 -10.08 -8.33
C VAL A 82 7.66 -9.16 -8.70
N ARG A 83 7.20 -9.25 -9.95
CA ARG A 83 6.05 -8.52 -10.48
C ARG A 83 4.89 -9.45 -10.82
N GLY A 84 3.67 -8.92 -10.92
CA GLY A 84 2.53 -9.63 -11.49
C GLY A 84 2.73 -9.95 -12.97
N GLU A 85 2.07 -11.00 -13.45
CA GLU A 85 2.10 -11.40 -14.87
C GLU A 85 1.48 -10.34 -15.78
N GLN A 86 0.37 -9.75 -15.33
CA GLN A 86 -0.45 -8.84 -16.12
C GLN A 86 -0.41 -7.42 -15.56
N PRO A 87 -0.46 -6.40 -16.43
CA PRO A 87 -0.62 -5.04 -15.98
C PRO A 87 -2.03 -4.86 -15.39
N LEU A 88 -2.09 -4.08 -14.32
CA LEU A 88 -3.34 -3.59 -13.75
C LEU A 88 -4.00 -2.70 -14.80
N GLN A 89 -5.28 -2.93 -15.08
CA GLN A 89 -5.98 -2.27 -16.19
C GLN A 89 -6.36 -0.84 -15.83
N GLN A 90 -6.34 0.04 -16.82
CA GLN A 90 -6.90 1.38 -16.69
C GLN A 90 -8.43 1.31 -16.43
N ASP A 91 -9.02 2.37 -15.89
CA ASP A 91 -10.46 2.50 -15.62
C ASP A 91 -11.05 1.52 -14.59
N LYS A 92 -10.18 0.87 -13.82
CA LYS A 92 -10.54 -0.06 -12.75
C LYS A 92 -9.97 0.36 -11.40
N VAL A 93 -10.58 -0.15 -10.35
CA VAL A 93 -9.97 -0.26 -9.03
C VAL A 93 -9.48 -1.68 -8.85
N HIS A 94 -8.28 -1.84 -8.30
CA HIS A 94 -7.65 -3.12 -8.06
C HIS A 94 -7.41 -3.27 -6.56
N PHE A 95 -7.70 -4.46 -6.05
CA PHE A 95 -7.37 -4.84 -4.70
C PHE A 95 -6.73 -6.22 -4.67
N TRP A 96 -5.53 -6.31 -4.11
CA TRP A 96 -4.91 -7.59 -3.83
C TRP A 96 -4.42 -7.64 -2.40
N GLU A 97 -4.48 -8.84 -1.82
CA GLU A 97 -4.11 -9.11 -0.43
C GLU A 97 -3.09 -10.24 -0.43
N MET A 98 -2.04 -10.08 0.36
CA MET A 98 -1.00 -11.10 0.50
C MET A 98 -0.77 -11.38 1.98
N ARG A 99 -0.27 -12.58 2.24
CA ARG A 99 0.03 -13.06 3.57
C ARG A 99 1.52 -13.30 3.73
N ILE A 100 2.04 -12.86 4.86
CA ILE A 100 3.43 -13.09 5.21
C ILE A 100 3.53 -14.45 5.90
N ILE A 101 4.23 -15.41 5.28
CA ILE A 101 4.29 -16.81 5.73
C ILE A 101 5.47 -17.03 6.67
N THR A 102 6.62 -16.42 6.40
CA THR A 102 7.85 -16.54 7.20
C THR A 102 8.15 -15.27 7.98
N VAL A 103 9.03 -15.36 8.98
CA VAL A 103 9.58 -14.17 9.65
C VAL A 103 10.26 -13.26 8.63
N LEU A 104 9.98 -11.95 8.72
CA LEU A 104 10.63 -10.93 7.91
C LEU A 104 11.90 -10.44 8.59
N ALA A 105 12.98 -10.34 7.83
CA ALA A 105 14.31 -9.92 8.26
C ALA A 105 15.05 -9.22 7.12
N GLY A 106 16.34 -8.92 7.31
CA GLY A 106 17.17 -8.27 6.29
C GLY A 106 16.97 -6.75 6.25
N THR A 107 17.45 -6.12 5.18
CA THR A 107 17.36 -4.68 4.99
C THR A 107 15.92 -4.24 4.75
N ASP A 108 15.23 -4.92 3.83
CA ASP A 108 13.83 -4.63 3.55
C ASP A 108 13.06 -5.81 2.92
N VAL A 109 11.74 -5.77 3.14
CA VAL A 109 10.70 -6.48 2.41
C VAL A 109 9.60 -5.45 2.14
N MET A 110 9.29 -5.23 0.86
CA MET A 110 8.37 -4.17 0.44
C MET A 110 7.28 -4.70 -0.48
N PHE A 111 6.13 -4.02 -0.43
CA PHE A 111 4.95 -4.30 -1.23
C PHE A 111 4.54 -3.03 -1.96
N GLY A 112 4.10 -3.14 -3.20
CA GLY A 112 3.61 -1.96 -3.92
C GLY A 112 3.42 -2.22 -5.39
N ILE A 113 3.78 -1.23 -6.20
CA ILE A 113 3.58 -1.25 -7.65
C ILE A 113 4.80 -0.70 -8.36
N GLY A 114 4.92 -1.02 -9.65
CA GLY A 114 5.88 -0.38 -10.53
C GLY A 114 5.46 -0.45 -11.98
N THR A 115 6.10 0.37 -12.80
CA THR A 115 5.88 0.38 -14.24
C THR A 115 6.59 -0.78 -14.93
N ASP A 116 6.37 -0.96 -16.22
CA ASP A 116 7.16 -1.86 -17.07
C ASP A 116 8.64 -1.46 -17.21
N ASN A 117 9.00 -0.22 -16.86
CA ASN A 117 10.39 0.26 -16.89
C ASN A 117 11.22 -0.16 -15.68
N VAL A 118 10.63 -0.80 -14.66
CA VAL A 118 11.39 -1.29 -13.50
C VAL A 118 12.30 -2.44 -13.92
N ASN A 119 13.61 -2.27 -13.74
CA ASN A 119 14.57 -3.34 -13.94
C ASN A 119 14.59 -4.30 -12.74
N LEU A 120 13.95 -5.46 -12.88
CA LEU A 120 13.81 -6.48 -11.83
C LEU A 120 15.15 -7.07 -11.35
N LYS A 121 16.23 -6.95 -12.16
CA LYS A 121 17.56 -7.49 -11.83
C LYS A 121 18.54 -6.43 -11.31
N GLN A 122 18.11 -5.16 -11.20
CA GLN A 122 18.98 -4.03 -10.84
C GLN A 122 19.75 -4.23 -9.52
N PHE A 123 19.14 -4.91 -8.55
CA PHE A 123 19.65 -5.00 -7.18
C PHE A 123 20.13 -6.40 -6.78
N LYS A 124 20.43 -7.27 -7.76
CA LYS A 124 20.86 -8.66 -7.52
C LYS A 124 22.02 -8.81 -6.51
N PHE A 125 22.91 -7.81 -6.45
CA PHE A 125 24.07 -7.78 -5.53
C PHE A 125 24.05 -6.61 -4.55
N HIS A 126 22.88 -5.99 -4.36
CA HIS A 126 22.71 -4.82 -3.49
C HIS A 126 21.54 -5.02 -2.54
N PHE A 127 21.78 -4.88 -1.24
CA PHE A 127 20.76 -4.98 -0.20
C PHE A 127 20.12 -3.60 0.04
N VAL A 128 18.96 -3.34 -0.57
CA VAL A 128 18.31 -2.03 -0.56
C VAL A 128 16.79 -2.14 -0.45
N SER A 129 16.15 -1.05 0.00
CA SER A 129 14.71 -0.84 -0.16
C SER A 129 14.41 -0.52 -1.64
N ALA A 130 14.17 -1.55 -2.46
CA ALA A 130 14.20 -1.43 -3.93
C ALA A 130 13.00 -0.68 -4.54
N LEU A 131 11.78 -0.93 -4.05
CA LEU A 131 10.58 -0.28 -4.58
C LEU A 131 10.55 1.19 -4.14
N GLY A 132 10.44 2.10 -5.10
CA GLY A 132 10.47 3.54 -4.88
C GLY A 132 11.86 4.15 -4.85
N THR A 133 12.92 3.42 -5.20
CA THR A 133 14.27 3.99 -5.39
C THR A 133 14.33 5.04 -6.50
N ASN A 134 13.40 4.98 -7.45
CA ASN A 134 13.26 5.92 -8.55
C ASN A 134 11.77 6.23 -8.80
N ALA A 135 11.48 6.97 -9.86
CA ALA A 135 10.11 7.36 -10.23
C ALA A 135 9.27 6.24 -10.85
N GLN A 136 9.84 5.06 -11.11
CA GLN A 136 9.17 3.96 -11.79
C GLN A 136 8.45 2.99 -10.83
N SER A 137 8.56 3.18 -9.51
CA SER A 137 7.90 2.31 -8.53
C SER A 137 7.51 3.05 -7.25
N TRP A 138 6.60 2.45 -6.49
CA TRP A 138 6.08 2.92 -5.21
C TRP A 138 6.04 1.74 -4.26
N GLY A 139 6.56 1.90 -3.05
CA GLY A 139 6.71 0.79 -2.11
C GLY A 139 6.28 1.13 -0.68
N TYR A 140 5.76 0.13 0.01
CA TYR A 140 5.50 0.12 1.45
C TYR A 140 6.35 -0.97 2.12
N SER A 141 7.25 -0.54 3.01
CA SER A 141 8.21 -1.37 3.72
C SER A 141 7.61 -2.02 4.97
N TYR A 142 8.07 -3.23 5.31
CA TYR A 142 7.75 -3.89 6.59
C TYR A 142 8.15 -3.08 7.83
N ASN A 143 8.99 -2.06 7.66
CA ASN A 143 9.36 -1.10 8.68
C ASN A 143 8.36 0.07 8.85
N GLY A 144 7.20 0.04 8.19
CA GLY A 144 6.14 1.06 8.36
C GLY A 144 6.36 2.36 7.58
N LYS A 145 7.24 2.34 6.57
CA LYS A 145 7.57 3.50 5.73
C LYS A 145 7.11 3.30 4.30
N ILE A 146 6.74 4.37 3.62
CA ILE A 146 6.52 4.38 2.17
C ILE A 146 7.72 5.03 1.46
N GLN A 147 7.99 4.61 0.23
CA GLN A 147 9.12 5.08 -0.57
C GLN A 147 8.74 5.32 -2.03
N HIS A 148 9.17 6.46 -2.57
CA HIS A 148 9.07 6.83 -3.99
C HIS A 148 10.10 7.92 -4.33
N CYS A 149 10.66 7.90 -5.55
CA CYS A 149 11.69 8.86 -5.97
C CYS A 149 12.91 8.96 -5.02
N GLY A 150 13.25 7.88 -4.33
CA GLY A 150 14.35 7.83 -3.36
C GLY A 150 14.02 8.46 -1.99
N GLU A 151 12.84 9.05 -1.82
CA GLU A 151 12.40 9.61 -0.55
C GLU A 151 11.63 8.58 0.28
N GLN A 152 11.96 8.48 1.57
CA GLN A 152 11.26 7.62 2.53
C GLN A 152 10.50 8.46 3.55
N LEU A 153 9.23 8.13 3.77
CA LEU A 153 8.37 8.82 4.73
C LEU A 153 7.72 7.82 5.70
N PRO A 154 7.57 8.16 6.99
CA PRO A 154 6.71 7.41 7.90
C PRO A 154 5.28 7.39 7.37
N TYR A 155 4.59 6.27 7.50
CA TYR A 155 3.22 6.12 6.98
C TYR A 155 2.35 5.20 7.83
N GLY A 156 2.80 3.98 8.10
CA GLY A 156 1.99 2.95 8.74
C GLY A 156 2.73 2.20 9.85
N GLN A 157 2.07 1.22 10.45
CA GLN A 157 2.66 0.35 11.46
C GLN A 157 3.65 -0.64 10.83
N LYS A 158 4.70 -1.01 11.57
CA LYS A 158 5.54 -2.15 11.20
C LYS A 158 4.69 -3.42 11.19
N PHE A 159 4.99 -4.36 10.31
CA PHE A 159 4.27 -5.63 10.23
C PHE A 159 5.21 -6.83 10.17
N SER A 160 4.65 -8.03 10.40
CA SER A 160 5.44 -9.23 10.63
C SER A 160 4.76 -10.49 10.10
N GLN A 161 5.30 -11.65 10.48
CA GLN A 161 4.77 -12.96 10.10
C GLN A 161 3.31 -13.11 10.49
N GLY A 162 2.50 -13.66 9.59
CA GLY A 162 1.09 -13.90 9.79
C GLY A 162 0.18 -12.71 9.54
N CYS A 163 0.72 -11.49 9.36
CA CYS A 163 -0.07 -10.34 8.94
C CYS A 163 -0.56 -10.49 7.49
N LEU A 164 -1.69 -9.85 7.19
CA LEU A 164 -2.18 -9.62 5.83
C LEU A 164 -1.83 -8.20 5.40
N VAL A 165 -1.21 -8.06 4.23
CA VAL A 165 -0.94 -6.76 3.60
C VAL A 165 -1.82 -6.65 2.36
N GLY A 166 -2.74 -5.71 2.37
CA GLY A 166 -3.60 -5.38 1.23
C GLY A 166 -3.12 -4.13 0.51
N ILE A 167 -3.37 -4.06 -0.79
CA ILE A 167 -3.12 -2.87 -1.60
C ILE A 167 -4.36 -2.57 -2.41
N TYR A 168 -4.84 -1.33 -2.29
CA TYR A 168 -5.88 -0.75 -3.11
C TYR A 168 -5.26 0.24 -4.08
N LEU A 169 -5.44 0.00 -5.38
CA LEU A 169 -5.03 0.91 -6.43
C LEU A 169 -6.24 1.36 -7.24
N ASP A 170 -6.48 2.65 -7.25
CA ASP A 170 -7.47 3.29 -8.09
C ASP A 170 -6.81 3.85 -9.35
N ARG A 171 -6.92 3.12 -10.48
CA ARG A 171 -6.31 3.55 -11.74
C ARG A 171 -7.03 4.74 -12.39
N THR A 172 -8.25 5.07 -11.98
CA THR A 172 -8.94 6.27 -12.49
C THR A 172 -8.47 7.55 -11.82
N ARG A 173 -8.23 7.52 -10.50
CA ARG A 173 -7.83 8.70 -9.71
C ARG A 173 -6.32 8.76 -9.46
N GLY A 174 -5.58 7.69 -9.74
CA GLY A 174 -4.17 7.60 -9.43
C GLY A 174 -3.90 7.52 -7.92
N HIS A 175 -4.78 6.83 -7.17
CA HIS A 175 -4.65 6.70 -5.71
C HIS A 175 -4.15 5.32 -5.32
N LEU A 176 -3.13 5.27 -4.47
CA LEU A 176 -2.59 4.04 -3.88
C LEU A 176 -2.74 4.08 -2.36
N GLU A 177 -3.30 3.02 -1.81
CA GLU A 177 -3.55 2.87 -0.38
C GLU A 177 -3.17 1.46 0.07
N PHE A 178 -2.60 1.34 1.27
CA PHE A 178 -2.23 0.07 1.86
C PHE A 178 -3.15 -0.28 3.03
N PHE A 179 -3.32 -1.57 3.23
CA PHE A 179 -4.12 -2.14 4.30
C PHE A 179 -3.25 -3.11 5.10
N LEU A 180 -3.44 -3.11 6.42
CA LEU A 180 -2.80 -4.06 7.31
C LEU A 180 -3.86 -4.79 8.12
N ASN A 181 -3.90 -6.11 8.02
CA ASN A 181 -4.95 -6.95 8.61
C ASN A 181 -6.36 -6.42 8.31
N ARG A 182 -6.58 -6.02 7.04
CA ARG A 182 -7.85 -5.46 6.52
C ARG A 182 -8.26 -4.11 7.10
N ARG A 183 -7.36 -3.42 7.79
CA ARG A 183 -7.55 -2.02 8.17
C ARG A 183 -6.83 -1.11 7.20
N SER A 184 -7.52 -0.08 6.73
CA SER A 184 -6.92 1.00 5.95
C SER A 184 -5.83 1.70 6.76
N LEU A 185 -4.71 2.00 6.10
CA LEU A 185 -3.64 2.86 6.63
C LEU A 185 -3.72 4.30 6.06
N GLY A 186 -4.81 4.63 5.35
CA GLY A 186 -4.99 5.91 4.65
C GLY A 186 -4.28 5.98 3.29
N VAL A 187 -4.59 6.97 2.47
CA VAL A 187 -3.98 7.10 1.13
C VAL A 187 -2.48 7.39 1.23
N ALA A 188 -1.66 6.55 0.60
CA ALA A 188 -0.20 6.71 0.57
C ALA A 188 0.26 7.64 -0.56
N TYR A 189 -0.35 7.50 -1.74
CA TYR A 189 -0.01 8.27 -2.93
C TYR A 189 -1.25 8.68 -3.71
N THR A 190 -1.21 9.89 -4.27
CA THR A 190 -2.27 10.45 -5.12
C THR A 190 -1.79 10.79 -6.53
N ASN A 191 -0.53 10.47 -6.84
CA ASN A 191 0.17 10.82 -8.07
C ASN A 191 0.53 9.58 -8.90
N ILE A 192 -0.20 8.48 -8.76
CA ILE A 192 0.03 7.31 -9.60
C ILE A 192 -0.39 7.65 -11.05
N PRO A 193 0.43 7.32 -12.07
CA PRO A 193 0.09 7.61 -13.46
C PRO A 193 -1.27 7.03 -13.87
N THR A 194 -2.10 7.88 -14.45
CA THR A 194 -3.43 7.53 -14.99
C THR A 194 -3.44 7.43 -16.52
N ASP A 195 -2.30 7.66 -17.17
CA ASP A 195 -2.14 7.47 -18.60
C ASP A 195 -2.36 5.98 -18.97
N PRO A 196 -3.29 5.66 -19.89
CA PRO A 196 -3.53 4.29 -20.35
C PRO A 196 -2.30 3.59 -20.94
N HIS A 197 -1.33 4.33 -21.47
CA HIS A 197 -0.10 3.80 -22.05
C HIS A 197 0.92 3.38 -20.99
N VAL A 198 0.81 3.90 -19.76
CA VAL A 198 1.67 3.50 -18.65
C VAL A 198 1.13 2.21 -18.03
N LYS A 199 1.88 1.13 -18.24
CA LYS A 199 1.57 -0.18 -17.66
C LYS A 199 2.07 -0.24 -16.23
N ILE A 200 1.17 -0.50 -15.30
CA ILE A 200 1.49 -0.64 -13.87
C ILE A 200 1.26 -2.08 -13.46
N TYR A 201 2.21 -2.65 -12.72
CA TYR A 201 2.18 -4.02 -12.22
C TYR A 201 2.23 -4.02 -10.69
N PRO A 202 1.56 -4.98 -10.03
CA PRO A 202 1.80 -5.25 -8.63
C PRO A 202 3.23 -5.78 -8.47
N MET A 203 3.91 -5.37 -7.41
CA MET A 203 5.30 -5.77 -7.15
C MET A 203 5.55 -6.05 -5.66
N VAL A 204 6.44 -7.00 -5.40
CA VAL A 204 6.97 -7.31 -4.07
C VAL A 204 8.48 -7.47 -4.19
N CYS A 205 9.23 -6.92 -3.24
CA CYS A 205 10.66 -7.16 -3.16
C CYS A 205 11.09 -7.67 -1.79
N SER A 206 12.18 -8.43 -1.75
CA SER A 206 12.74 -8.92 -0.50
C SER A 206 14.26 -9.05 -0.58
N THR A 207 14.89 -8.71 0.55
CA THR A 207 16.30 -9.01 0.84
C THR A 207 16.46 -10.24 1.74
N ALA A 208 15.37 -10.75 2.31
CA ALA A 208 15.40 -11.83 3.28
C ALA A 208 15.55 -13.20 2.60
N ALA A 209 16.55 -13.96 3.05
CA ALA A 209 16.71 -15.36 2.66
C ALA A 209 15.48 -16.19 3.07
N LYS A 210 15.04 -17.09 2.19
CA LYS A 210 13.92 -18.02 2.41
C LYS A 210 12.61 -17.33 2.83
N SER A 211 12.43 -16.04 2.51
CA SER A 211 11.19 -15.35 2.87
C SER A 211 10.06 -15.74 1.93
N VAL A 212 8.89 -16.05 2.49
CA VAL A 212 7.73 -16.51 1.73
C VAL A 212 6.56 -15.55 1.88
N ILE A 213 6.02 -15.14 0.74
CA ILE A 213 4.84 -14.28 0.61
C ILE A 213 3.79 -15.02 -0.22
N ARG A 214 2.57 -15.12 0.29
CA ARG A 214 1.44 -15.81 -0.36
C ARG A 214 0.43 -14.81 -0.89
N LEU A 215 0.05 -14.89 -2.16
CA LEU A 215 -1.10 -14.17 -2.69
C LEU A 215 -2.41 -14.80 -2.20
N ILE A 216 -3.27 -14.00 -1.57
CA ILE A 216 -4.55 -14.44 -1.00
C ILE A 216 -5.71 -14.09 -1.93
N ASN A 217 -5.68 -12.88 -2.49
CA ASN A 217 -6.71 -12.38 -3.40
C ASN A 217 -6.08 -11.44 -4.43
N SER A 218 -6.64 -11.42 -5.65
CA SER A 218 -6.37 -10.41 -6.67
C SER A 218 -7.66 -10.10 -7.42
N THR A 219 -8.34 -9.02 -7.03
CA THR A 219 -9.64 -8.61 -7.59
C THR A 219 -9.51 -7.27 -8.30
N SER A 220 -10.25 -7.12 -9.39
CA SER A 220 -10.39 -5.85 -10.10
C SER A 220 -11.86 -5.56 -10.35
N GLN A 221 -12.25 -4.30 -10.19
CA GLN A 221 -13.62 -3.87 -10.42
C GLN A 221 -13.63 -2.63 -11.30
N ALA A 222 -14.58 -2.55 -12.24
CA ALA A 222 -14.78 -1.33 -13.01
C ALA A 222 -15.12 -0.16 -12.08
N ALA A 223 -14.52 1.01 -12.33
CA ALA A 223 -14.80 2.21 -11.56
C ALA A 223 -16.19 2.77 -11.96
N THR A 224 -17.22 2.25 -11.31
CA THR A 224 -18.62 2.65 -11.56
C THR A 224 -19.16 3.55 -10.47
N LEU A 225 -20.25 4.28 -10.74
CA LEU A 225 -20.98 5.03 -9.72
C LEU A 225 -21.42 4.12 -8.55
N GLN A 226 -21.83 2.89 -8.83
CA GLN A 226 -22.20 1.92 -7.80
C GLN A 226 -21.03 1.62 -6.86
N LEU A 227 -19.84 1.40 -7.41
CA LEU A 227 -18.63 1.18 -6.62
C LEU A 227 -18.27 2.41 -5.78
N ARG A 228 -18.34 3.62 -6.37
CA ARG A 228 -18.05 4.89 -5.67
C ARG A 228 -19.04 5.18 -4.55
N ALA A 229 -20.32 4.94 -4.79
CA ALA A 229 -21.37 5.08 -3.79
C ALA A 229 -21.12 4.11 -2.62
N PHE A 230 -20.75 2.86 -2.93
CA PHE A 230 -20.39 1.88 -1.91
C PHE A 230 -19.13 2.28 -1.14
N GLU A 231 -18.08 2.74 -1.81
CA GLU A 231 -16.84 3.25 -1.19
C GLU A 231 -17.14 4.40 -0.22
N SER A 232 -18.00 5.34 -0.61
CA SER A 232 -18.41 6.44 0.25
C SER A 232 -19.25 5.97 1.45
N LEU A 233 -20.10 4.96 1.26
CA LEU A 233 -20.96 4.40 2.31
C LEU A 233 -20.16 3.54 3.29
N ALA A 234 -19.16 2.79 2.82
CA ALA A 234 -18.33 1.91 3.63
C ALA A 234 -17.53 2.66 4.71
N LYS A 235 -17.32 3.97 4.54
CA LYS A 235 -16.74 4.86 5.56
C LYS A 235 -17.67 5.14 6.75
N GLN A 236 -18.94 4.72 6.68
CA GLN A 236 -19.96 4.97 7.68
C GLN A 236 -20.44 3.62 8.26
N PRO A 237 -19.92 3.18 9.43
CA PRO A 237 -20.21 1.84 9.98
C PRO A 237 -21.70 1.55 10.18
N GLN A 238 -22.46 2.52 10.69
CA GLN A 238 -23.90 2.37 10.92
C GLN A 238 -24.67 2.08 9.62
N LYS A 239 -24.38 2.84 8.54
CA LYS A 239 -25.01 2.62 7.24
C LYS A 239 -24.59 1.28 6.62
N LEU A 240 -23.35 0.87 6.84
CA LEU A 240 -22.87 -0.42 6.36
C LEU A 240 -23.59 -1.59 7.07
N ASP A 241 -23.89 -1.45 8.35
CA ASP A 241 -24.68 -2.44 9.11
C ASP A 241 -26.12 -2.52 8.62
N GLU A 242 -26.76 -1.39 8.33
CA GLU A 242 -28.08 -1.37 7.69
C GLU A 242 -28.04 -2.08 6.33
N LEU A 243 -27.01 -1.82 5.51
CA LEU A 243 -26.83 -2.44 4.21
C LEU A 243 -26.70 -3.97 4.29
N ARG A 244 -26.02 -4.49 5.33
CA ARG A 244 -25.86 -5.93 5.58
C ARG A 244 -27.19 -6.64 5.79
N GLN A 245 -28.19 -5.94 6.30
CA GLN A 245 -29.53 -6.49 6.51
C GLN A 245 -30.34 -6.58 5.22
N MET A 246 -29.95 -5.89 4.15
CA MET A 246 -30.69 -5.84 2.89
C MET A 246 -30.31 -7.02 1.97
N PRO A 247 -31.18 -8.03 1.76
CA PRO A 247 -30.82 -9.23 1.01
C PRO A 247 -30.45 -8.95 -0.45
N GLY A 248 -31.09 -7.95 -1.07
CA GLY A 248 -30.85 -7.57 -2.46
C GLY A 248 -29.45 -6.99 -2.73
N LEU A 249 -28.73 -6.55 -1.69
CA LEU A 249 -27.42 -5.91 -1.82
C LEU A 249 -26.26 -6.85 -1.45
N LYS A 250 -26.55 -8.08 -1.00
CA LYS A 250 -25.54 -9.09 -0.65
C LYS A 250 -24.52 -9.32 -1.76
N ARG A 251 -24.96 -9.34 -3.03
CA ARG A 251 -24.07 -9.54 -4.19
C ARG A 251 -23.10 -8.37 -4.36
N ILE A 252 -23.56 -7.14 -4.14
CA ILE A 252 -22.71 -5.94 -4.22
C ILE A 252 -21.68 -5.97 -3.09
N MET A 253 -22.11 -6.33 -1.87
CA MET A 253 -21.21 -6.48 -0.73
C MET A 253 -20.13 -7.54 -0.96
N GLN A 254 -20.48 -8.67 -1.56
CA GLN A 254 -19.50 -9.71 -1.93
C GLN A 254 -18.54 -9.21 -3.02
N SER A 255 -19.07 -8.50 -4.03
CA SER A 255 -18.25 -7.96 -5.13
C SER A 255 -17.24 -6.93 -4.64
N TYR A 256 -17.65 -6.08 -3.68
CA TYR A 256 -16.87 -4.96 -3.15
C TYR A 256 -16.38 -5.21 -1.72
N TRP A 257 -16.21 -6.48 -1.34
CA TRP A 257 -15.84 -6.88 0.02
C TRP A 257 -14.60 -6.14 0.53
N PHE A 258 -13.65 -5.80 -0.34
CA PHE A 258 -12.40 -5.13 0.00
C PHE A 258 -12.58 -3.66 0.42
N LEU A 259 -13.71 -3.03 0.09
CA LEU A 259 -14.06 -1.69 0.60
C LEU A 259 -14.67 -1.76 2.01
N ALA A 260 -15.15 -2.94 2.41
CA ALA A 260 -15.75 -3.20 3.71
C ALA A 260 -15.27 -4.57 4.26
N PRO A 261 -13.95 -4.77 4.39
CA PRO A 261 -13.40 -6.10 4.57
C PRO A 261 -13.77 -6.65 5.96
N PRO A 262 -14.05 -7.96 6.07
CA PRO A 262 -14.37 -8.55 7.36
C PRO A 262 -13.11 -8.55 8.21
N VAL A 263 -13.11 -7.73 9.26
CA VAL A 263 -12.04 -7.66 10.24
C VAL A 263 -12.14 -8.88 11.15
N ARG A 264 -11.03 -9.61 11.29
CA ARG A 264 -10.88 -10.65 12.31
C ARG A 264 -9.70 -10.29 13.19
N TYR A 265 -9.85 -10.54 14.49
CA TYR A 265 -8.81 -10.31 15.49
C TYR A 265 -8.17 -11.64 15.87
N SER A 266 -6.84 -11.63 15.99
CA SER A 266 -6.13 -12.58 16.84
C SER A 266 -6.58 -12.35 18.29
N ARG A 267 -6.72 -13.41 19.10
CA ARG A 267 -6.99 -13.28 20.55
C ARG A 267 -5.85 -12.57 21.30
N CYS A 268 -4.64 -12.56 20.74
CA CYS A 268 -3.55 -11.73 21.26
C CYS A 268 -3.70 -10.24 20.89
N SER A 269 -4.49 -9.91 19.86
CA SER A 269 -4.79 -8.53 19.48
C SER A 269 -5.91 -7.89 20.31
N THR A 270 -6.76 -8.68 20.97
CA THR A 270 -7.89 -8.13 21.76
C THR A 270 -7.44 -7.40 23.03
N ASN A 271 -6.19 -7.59 23.48
CA ASN A 271 -5.62 -6.77 24.56
C ASN A 271 -5.22 -5.35 24.09
N LEU A 272 -5.21 -5.09 22.78
CA LEU A 272 -5.04 -3.75 22.19
C LEU A 272 -6.38 -3.09 21.81
N ASP A 273 -7.52 -3.74 22.05
CA ASP A 273 -8.86 -3.26 21.64
C ASP A 273 -9.41 -2.13 22.52
N LEU A 274 -8.58 -1.48 23.34
CA LEU A 274 -8.94 -0.22 24.01
C LEU A 274 -8.34 1.03 23.36
N ASP A 275 -7.51 0.92 22.31
CA ASP A 275 -7.11 2.09 21.52
C ASP A 275 -8.10 2.33 20.38
N LEU A 276 -9.26 2.82 20.81
CA LEU A 276 -9.94 4.01 20.29
C LEU A 276 -10.06 4.12 18.78
N CYS A 277 -11.30 4.07 18.30
CA CYS A 277 -11.75 4.41 16.96
C CYS A 277 -11.28 5.79 16.39
N ASP A 278 -10.38 6.56 17.01
CA ASP A 278 -10.19 7.99 16.76
C ASP A 278 -8.75 8.57 16.83
N GLU A 279 -7.69 7.79 17.13
CA GLU A 279 -6.32 8.35 17.22
C GLU A 279 -5.47 8.04 15.95
N ALA A 280 -5.01 9.09 15.27
CA ALA A 280 -3.98 9.09 14.21
C ALA A 280 -4.36 9.02 12.71
N VAL A 281 -5.59 9.42 12.34
CA VAL A 281 -5.75 10.31 11.16
C VAL A 281 -5.04 11.67 11.40
N LEU A 282 -4.56 11.93 12.62
CA LEU A 282 -4.13 13.23 13.14
C LEU A 282 -2.63 13.38 13.50
N SER A 283 -1.76 12.39 13.26
CA SER A 283 -0.32 12.56 13.58
C SER A 283 0.47 13.33 12.51
N SER A 284 -0.13 13.58 11.34
CA SER A 284 0.46 14.37 10.25
C SER A 284 0.25 15.89 10.39
N SER A 285 -0.69 16.33 11.23
CA SER A 285 -0.98 17.76 11.47
C SER A 285 -0.19 18.35 12.65
N LYS A 286 0.05 17.60 13.73
CA LYS A 286 0.81 18.12 14.88
C LYS A 286 2.33 18.24 14.64
N LEU A 287 2.92 17.42 13.77
CA LEU A 287 4.35 17.54 13.41
C LEU A 287 4.64 18.65 12.39
N ARG A 288 3.63 19.13 11.64
CA ARG A 288 3.78 20.26 10.70
C ARG A 288 3.74 21.64 11.40
N LEU A 289 3.09 21.74 12.56
CA LEU A 289 3.03 23.00 13.34
C LEU A 289 4.18 23.19 14.33
N GLY A 290 4.81 22.11 14.82
CA GLY A 290 5.88 22.19 15.82
C GLY A 290 7.22 22.76 15.34
N ARG A 291 7.39 23.07 14.04
CA ARG A 291 8.66 23.56 13.47
C ARG A 291 8.62 25.00 12.94
N LYS A 292 7.52 25.74 13.15
CA LYS A 292 7.37 27.15 12.70
C LYS A 292 7.02 28.17 13.78
N GLN A 293 7.00 27.81 15.06
CA GLN A 293 6.85 28.79 16.15
C GLN A 293 8.09 28.78 17.05
N LYS A 294 9.15 29.40 16.54
CA LYS A 294 10.17 30.03 17.38
C LYS A 294 10.49 31.37 16.72
N TYR A 295 9.56 32.33 16.83
CA TYR A 295 9.78 33.77 16.92
C TYR A 295 8.45 34.52 16.84
N ARG A 296 8.30 35.48 17.76
CA ARG A 296 7.31 36.57 17.91
C ARG A 296 6.05 36.28 18.73
N GLU A 297 6.06 36.95 19.89
CA GLU A 297 4.95 37.29 20.77
C GLU A 297 3.97 38.29 20.11
N THR A 298 2.83 38.43 20.80
CA THR A 298 1.84 39.52 20.83
C THR A 298 0.68 39.52 19.82
N ASP A 299 -0.50 39.39 20.45
CA ASP A 299 -1.78 40.09 20.27
C ASP A 299 -2.92 39.43 19.48
N ASP A 300 -4.07 39.50 20.14
CA ASP A 300 -5.41 39.01 19.80
C ASP A 300 -5.89 39.39 18.39
N VAL A 301 -6.76 38.54 17.80
CA VAL A 301 -8.05 38.89 17.16
C VAL A 301 -8.64 37.69 16.37
N ASN A 302 -9.94 37.47 16.62
CA ASN A 302 -10.99 36.76 15.86
C ASN A 302 -10.67 35.57 14.95
N ILE A 303 -11.29 34.44 15.28
CA ILE A 303 -11.43 33.24 14.45
C ILE A 303 -12.80 33.33 13.75
N ASP A 304 -12.81 33.75 12.48
CA ASP A 304 -13.69 33.18 11.47
C ASP A 304 -13.13 33.48 10.07
N GLU A 305 -13.40 32.58 9.13
CA GLU A 305 -13.00 32.55 7.71
C GLU A 305 -11.63 31.94 7.27
N ASP A 306 -11.74 31.19 6.17
CA ASP A 306 -10.70 30.68 5.27
C ASP A 306 -9.89 29.42 5.62
N LEU A 307 -10.60 28.29 5.73
CA LEU A 307 -10.01 26.93 5.77
C LEU A 307 -9.55 26.37 4.40
N TYR A 308 -9.62 27.13 3.30
CA TYR A 308 -9.28 26.64 1.94
C TYR A 308 -8.33 27.53 1.11
N ALA A 309 -7.67 28.53 1.71
CA ALA A 309 -6.86 29.49 0.95
C ALA A 309 -5.48 28.97 0.43
N ASN A 310 -5.08 27.72 0.71
CA ASN A 310 -3.73 27.24 0.40
C ASN A 310 -3.63 26.20 -0.74
N ALA A 311 -4.70 25.98 -1.50
CA ALA A 311 -4.71 24.97 -2.59
C ALA A 311 -4.04 25.43 -3.90
N HIS A 312 -3.54 26.67 -4.02
CA HIS A 312 -3.01 27.17 -5.30
C HIS A 312 -1.71 27.98 -5.19
N LYS A 313 -0.64 27.46 -4.58
CA LYS A 313 0.73 27.98 -4.82
C LYS A 313 1.78 26.87 -4.68
N ILE A 314 2.08 26.17 -5.77
CA ILE A 314 3.39 25.50 -5.94
C ILE A 314 4.17 26.33 -6.97
N PRO A 315 5.37 26.84 -6.65
CA PRO A 315 6.14 27.68 -7.56
C PRO A 315 6.71 26.83 -8.71
N VAL A 316 6.52 27.31 -9.93
CA VAL A 316 7.19 26.81 -11.13
C VAL A 316 8.69 27.12 -10.99
N ARG A 317 9.54 26.10 -10.94
CA ARG A 317 10.99 26.27 -11.06
C ARG A 317 11.31 26.74 -12.49
N ARG A 318 11.78 27.98 -12.63
CA ARG A 318 12.41 28.49 -13.85
C ARG A 318 13.74 27.79 -14.07
N ASN A 319 13.94 27.23 -15.26
CA ASN A 319 15.25 26.91 -15.78
C ASN A 319 15.98 28.22 -16.10
N ASP A 320 17.21 28.30 -15.64
CA ASP A 320 18.12 29.41 -15.86
C ASP A 320 18.80 29.23 -17.22
N SER A 321 18.37 30.01 -18.21
CA SER A 321 19.14 30.31 -19.42
C SER A 321 18.70 31.68 -19.89
N GLY A 322 19.59 32.66 -19.70
CA GLY A 322 19.37 34.04 -20.09
C GLY A 322 19.14 34.19 -21.59
N ASP A 323 18.19 35.05 -21.94
CA ASP A 323 18.44 36.26 -22.72
C ASP A 323 17.18 37.16 -22.63
N GLU A 324 17.43 38.47 -22.62
CA GLU A 324 16.50 39.53 -22.20
C GLU A 324 15.48 39.96 -23.29
N GLU A 325 14.43 40.64 -22.81
CA GLU A 325 13.55 41.61 -23.51
C GLU A 325 12.51 41.10 -24.54
N TYR A 326 11.25 41.01 -24.12
CA TYR A 326 10.19 41.98 -24.48
C TYR A 326 8.92 41.73 -23.66
N VAL A 327 8.43 42.76 -22.97
CA VAL A 327 7.20 42.72 -22.16
C VAL A 327 6.02 43.11 -23.05
N SER A 328 5.10 42.17 -23.27
CA SER A 328 3.76 42.46 -23.78
C SER A 328 2.72 41.52 -23.17
N SER A 329 1.98 42.07 -22.19
CA SER A 329 0.58 41.82 -21.85
C SER A 329 -0.05 40.48 -22.29
N ILE A 330 -0.02 39.47 -21.40
CA ILE A 330 -0.85 38.26 -21.49
C ILE A 330 -2.17 38.56 -20.78
N HIS A 331 -3.13 39.14 -21.52
CA HIS A 331 -4.53 39.22 -21.08
C HIS A 331 -5.52 39.17 -22.26
N GLU A 332 -5.18 38.46 -23.34
CA GLU A 332 -6.02 38.45 -24.55
C GLU A 332 -6.05 37.11 -25.32
N PHE A 333 -5.78 35.97 -24.70
CA PHE A 333 -5.82 34.65 -25.39
C PHE A 333 -6.38 33.49 -24.55
N CYS A 334 -7.40 33.74 -23.73
CA CYS A 334 -8.18 32.69 -23.08
C CYS A 334 -9.68 33.03 -23.04
N ASP A 335 -10.27 33.29 -24.21
CA ASP A 335 -11.74 33.36 -24.36
C ASP A 335 -12.11 32.92 -25.78
N GLU A 336 -12.00 31.61 -26.07
CA GLU A 336 -12.66 31.01 -27.24
C GLU A 336 -12.58 29.47 -27.20
N TYR A 337 -13.16 28.81 -26.18
CA TYR A 337 -13.40 27.35 -26.24
C TYR A 337 -14.60 26.91 -25.38
N PHE A 338 -15.69 27.68 -25.41
CA PHE A 338 -16.98 27.30 -24.82
C PHE A 338 -18.17 27.72 -25.69
N HIS A 339 -18.21 27.24 -26.93
CA HIS A 339 -19.46 27.12 -27.69
C HIS A 339 -19.31 25.94 -28.64
N TYR A 340 -19.93 24.80 -28.31
CA TYR A 340 -20.53 23.81 -29.25
C TYR A 340 -20.89 22.55 -28.45
N LEU A 341 -21.96 22.61 -27.66
CA LEU A 341 -22.82 21.47 -27.29
C LEU A 341 -24.16 22.03 -26.81
N LEU A 342 -25.04 22.32 -27.78
CA LEU A 342 -26.49 22.32 -27.61
C LEU A 342 -27.03 21.13 -28.40
#